data_AF-A0A849N3W7-F1
#
_entry.id   AF-A0A849N3W7-F1
#
_cell.length_a   1.000
_cell.length_b   1.000
_cell.length_c   1.000
_cell.angle_alpha   90.00
_cell.angle_beta   90.00
_cell.angle_gamma   90.00
#
_symmetry.space_group_name_H-M   'P 1'
#
loop_
_entity.id
_entity.type
_entity.pdbx_description
1 polymer ?
#
loop_
_entity_poly.entity_id
_entity_poly.type
_entity_poly.pdbx_seq_one_letter_code
_entity_poly.pdbx_strand_id
1 'polypeptide(L)'
;MPYLVDILLFILPFAAYALWRRLNPGVEPGPRVVLAGLAGVLLMFLFALWYGLSVSMPPHERYVPAQLGPDGRVTHAPLDAAR
;
A
#
# COMPACT_ATOMS: atom_id res chain seq x y z
N MET A 1 4.69 -9.65 -17.56
CA MET A 1 4.39 -8.27 -17.10
C MET A 1 4.27 -8.30 -15.57
N PRO A 2 5.39 -8.23 -14.81
CA PRO A 2 5.37 -8.42 -13.35
C PRO A 2 4.53 -7.38 -12.61
N TYR A 3 4.32 -6.20 -13.19
CA TYR A 3 3.55 -5.09 -12.59
C TYR A 3 2.09 -5.01 -13.05
N LEU A 4 1.61 -5.99 -13.82
CA LEU A 4 0.26 -5.92 -14.38
C LEU A 4 -0.80 -5.88 -13.27
N VAL A 5 -0.62 -6.67 -12.22
CA VAL A 5 -1.55 -6.70 -11.09
C VAL A 5 -1.57 -5.36 -10.36
N ASP A 6 -0.40 -4.76 -10.12
CA ASP A 6 -0.29 -3.45 -9.48
C ASP A 6 -0.98 -2.36 -10.30
N ILE A 7 -0.77 -2.35 -11.61
CA ILE A 7 -1.42 -1.41 -12.54
C ILE A 7 -2.94 -1.61 -12.52
N LEU A 8 -3.40 -2.85 -12.56
CA LEU A 8 -4.83 -3.16 -12.52
C LEU A 8 -5.46 -2.71 -11.19
N LEU A 9 -4.82 -3.00 -10.05
CA LEU A 9 -5.29 -2.58 -8.73
C LEU A 9 -5.30 -1.06 -8.57
N PHE A 10 -4.30 -0.37 -9.13
CA PHE A 10 -4.25 1.08 -9.14
C PHE A 10 -5.38 1.70 -9.96
N ILE A 11 -5.67 1.16 -11.15
CA ILE A 11 -6.70 1.69 -12.06
C ILE A 11 -8.11 1.31 -11.60
N LEU A 12 -8.28 0.17 -10.92
CA LEU A 12 -9.57 -0.41 -10.55
C LEU A 12 -10.57 0.57 -9.93
N PRO A 13 -10.25 1.37 -8.89
CA PRO A 13 -11.22 2.28 -8.29
C PRO A 13 -11.71 3.36 -9.27
N PHE A 14 -10.81 3.89 -10.12
CA PHE A 14 -11.16 4.89 -11.12
C PHE A 14 -12.01 4.29 -12.25
N ALA A 15 -11.64 3.11 -12.73
CA ALA A 15 -12.38 2.40 -13.76
C ALA A 15 -13.78 2.01 -13.26
N ALA A 16 -13.91 1.52 -12.03
CA ALA A 16 -15.18 1.20 -11.41
C ALA A 16 -16.09 2.44 -11.29
N TYR A 17 -15.54 3.58 -10.83
CA TYR A 17 -16.30 4.82 -10.76
C TYR A 17 -16.71 5.37 -12.14
N ALA A 18 -15.78 5.35 -13.11
CA ALA A 18 -16.06 5.79 -14.47
C ALA A 18 -17.14 4.92 -15.13
N LEU A 19 -17.08 3.60 -14.94
CA LEU A 19 -18.09 2.65 -15.41
C LEU A 19 -19.44 2.93 -14.74
N TRP A 20 -19.47 3.16 -13.42
CA TRP A 20 -20.69 3.51 -12.71
C TRP A 20 -21.31 4.81 -13.24
N ARG A 21 -20.52 5.87 -13.44
CA ARG A 21 -20.98 7.15 -14.02
C ARG A 21 -21.54 6.99 -15.43
N ARG A 22 -20.91 6.14 -16.25
CA ARG A 22 -21.39 5.83 -17.60
C ARG A 22 -22.74 5.12 -17.57
N LEU A 23 -22.97 4.24 -16.61
CA LEU A 23 -24.24 3.51 -16.43
C LEU A 23 -25.32 4.36 -15.72
N ASN A 24 -24.94 5.43 -15.03
CA ASN A 24 -25.83 6.26 -14.22
C ASN A 24 -25.67 7.76 -14.57
N PRO A 25 -25.94 8.18 -15.82
CA PRO A 25 -25.77 9.57 -16.24
C PRO A 25 -26.77 10.48 -15.51
N GLY A 26 -26.27 11.59 -14.94
CA GLY A 26 -27.10 12.58 -14.25
C GLY A 26 -27.67 12.13 -12.89
N VAL A 27 -27.37 10.91 -12.45
CA VAL A 27 -27.80 10.40 -11.14
C VAL A 27 -26.76 10.74 -10.09
N GLU A 28 -27.21 11.31 -8.98
CA GLU A 28 -26.36 11.53 -7.80
C GLU A 28 -26.09 10.21 -7.06
N PRO A 29 -24.89 10.00 -6.51
CA PRO A 29 -24.59 8.81 -5.72
C PRO A 29 -25.52 8.75 -4.50
N GLY A 30 -26.37 7.73 -4.45
CA GLY A 30 -27.21 7.50 -3.29
C GLY A 30 -26.37 7.20 -2.03
N PRO A 31 -26.95 7.33 -0.82
CA PRO A 31 -26.25 7.16 0.46
C PRO A 31 -25.48 5.83 0.57
N ARG A 32 -26.01 4.76 -0.02
CA ARG A 32 -25.35 3.43 -0.04
C ARG A 32 -24.02 3.44 -0.79
N VAL A 33 -23.94 4.16 -1.91
CA VAL A 33 -22.71 4.27 -2.71
C VAL A 33 -21.66 5.08 -1.94
N VAL A 34 -22.09 6.16 -1.29
CA VAL A 34 -21.23 6.97 -0.42
C VAL A 34 -20.69 6.15 0.75
N LEU A 35 -21.55 5.38 1.43
CA LEU A 35 -21.15 4.49 2.52
C LEU A 35 -20.18 3.40 2.07
N ALA A 36 -20.40 2.80 0.90
CA ALA A 36 -19.47 1.84 0.33
C ALA A 36 -18.10 2.48 0.03
N GLY A 37 -18.08 3.71 -0.50
CA GLY A 37 -16.85 4.48 -0.69
C GLY A 37 -16.12 4.75 0.63
N LEU A 38 -16.84 5.19 1.66
CA LEU A 38 -16.29 5.41 3.00
C LEU A 38 -15.73 4.12 3.61
N ALA A 39 -16.43 3.00 3.47
CA ALA A 39 -15.96 1.70 3.93
C ALA A 39 -14.66 1.28 3.23
N GLY A 40 -14.55 1.52 1.92
CA GLY A 40 -13.32 1.28 1.16
C GLY A 40 -12.14 2.12 1.66
N VAL A 41 -12.36 3.41 1.91
CA VAL A 41 -11.33 4.30 2.48
C VAL A 41 -10.91 3.82 3.87
N LEU A 42 -11.86 3.45 4.73
CA LEU A 42 -11.56 2.92 6.06
C LEU A 42 -10.74 1.62 5.99
N LEU A 43 -11.11 0.70 5.10
CA LEU A 43 -10.36 -0.54 4.88
C LEU A 43 -8.93 -0.27 4.42
N MET A 44 -8.73 0.70 3.52
CA MET A 44 -7.39 1.12 3.09
C MET A 44 -6.54 1.60 4.27
N PHE A 45 -7.09 2.46 5.14
CA PHE A 45 -6.37 2.95 6.32
C PHE A 45 -6.08 1.83 7.33
N LEU A 46 -7.05 0.96 7.59
CA LEU A 46 -6.87 -0.18 8.49
C LEU A 46 -5.77 -1.12 7.99
N PHE A 47 -5.75 -1.41 6.69
CA PHE A 47 -4.73 -2.26 6.10
C PHE A 47 -3.35 -1.60 6.14
N ALA A 48 -3.25 -0.31 5.82
CA ALA A 48 -2.00 0.44 5.91
C ALA A 48 -1.44 0.46 7.34
N LEU A 49 -2.32 0.68 8.33
CA LEU A 49 -1.95 0.62 9.75
C LEU A 49 -1.48 -0.78 10.14
N TRP A 50 -2.27 -1.81 9.84
CA TRP A 50 -1.93 -3.19 10.15
C TRP A 50 -0.60 -3.62 9.52
N TYR A 51 -0.41 -3.31 8.23
CA TYR A 51 0.82 -3.62 7.52
C TYR A 51 2.02 -2.86 8.08
N GLY A 52 1.85 -1.56 8.36
CA GLY A 52 2.89 -0.75 8.99
C GLY A 52 3.34 -1.32 10.34
N LEU A 53 2.39 -1.79 11.15
CA LEU A 53 2.67 -2.45 12.44
C LEU A 53 3.27 -3.86 12.28
N SER A 54 2.97 -4.57 11.19
CA SER A 54 3.51 -5.92 10.98
C SER A 54 4.96 -5.92 10.49
N VAL A 55 5.38 -4.85 9.78
CA VAL A 55 6.76 -4.69 9.30
C VAL A 55 7.60 -3.72 10.15
N SER A 56 7.00 -3.08 11.16
CA SER A 56 7.71 -2.13 12.01
C SER A 56 8.80 -2.82 12.84
N MET A 57 9.93 -2.13 12.97
CA MET A 57 11.06 -2.56 13.78
C MET A 57 10.66 -2.57 15.26
N PRO A 58 10.98 -3.62 16.03
CA PRO A 58 10.71 -3.67 17.46
C PRO A 58 11.26 -2.45 18.19
N PRO A 59 10.54 -1.98 19.24
CA PRO A 59 11.05 -0.91 20.09
C PRO A 59 12.43 -1.28 20.62
N HIS A 60 13.38 -0.36 20.51
CA HIS A 60 14.77 -0.50 20.99
C HIS A 60 15.69 -1.42 20.17
N GLU A 61 15.27 -1.91 19.01
CA GLU A 61 16.23 -2.53 18.09
C GLU A 61 17.12 -1.48 17.40
N ARG A 62 18.41 -1.78 17.29
CA ARG A 62 19.38 -0.91 16.62
C ARG A 62 19.17 -0.98 15.12
N TYR A 63 18.79 0.15 14.52
CA TYR A 63 18.75 0.27 13.07
C TYR A 63 20.16 0.06 12.48
N VAL A 64 20.31 -0.96 11.62
CA VAL A 64 21.53 -1.20 10.84
C VAL A 64 21.23 -0.79 9.39
N PRO A 65 21.83 0.31 8.89
CA PRO A 65 21.59 0.76 7.53
C PRO A 65 22.11 -0.28 6.53
N ALA A 66 21.36 -0.45 5.44
CA ALA A 66 21.79 -1.21 4.28
C ALA A 66 23.08 -0.61 3.71
N GLN A 67 24.12 -1.44 3.51
CA GLN A 67 25.35 -1.04 2.85
C GLN A 67 25.39 -1.65 1.45
N LEU A 68 25.91 -0.91 0.46
CA LEU A 68 26.17 -1.45 -0.88
C LEU A 68 27.52 -2.18 -0.87
N GLY A 69 27.51 -3.44 -1.27
CA GLY A 69 28.73 -4.21 -1.55
C GLY A 69 29.44 -3.70 -2.82
N PRO A 70 30.69 -4.13 -3.06
CA PRO A 70 31.47 -3.74 -4.24
C PRO A 70 30.81 -4.11 -5.58
N ASP A 71 29.91 -5.09 -5.56
CA ASP A 71 29.11 -5.60 -6.66
C ASP A 71 27.74 -4.90 -6.81
N GLY A 72 27.47 -3.88 -5.98
CA GLY A 72 26.21 -3.12 -5.99
C GLY A 72 25.03 -3.82 -5.32
N ARG A 73 25.27 -4.96 -4.65
CA ARG A 73 24.23 -5.67 -3.90
C ARG A 73 24.11 -5.12 -2.48
N VAL A 74 22.89 -5.09 -1.95
CA VAL A 74 22.65 -4.70 -0.56
C VAL A 74 23.14 -5.80 0.37
N THR A 75 24.07 -5.45 1.26
CA THR A 75 24.56 -6.30 2.36
C THR A 75 24.08 -5.76 3.69
N HIS A 76 23.63 -6.65 4.59
CA HIS A 76 23.37 -6.32 5.98
C HIS A 76 24.67 -6.52 6.77
N ALA A 77 25.21 -5.46 7.37
CA ALA A 77 26.42 -5.58 8.18
C ALA A 77 26.14 -6.50 9.39
N PRO A 78 27.06 -7.43 9.75
CA PRO A 78 26.89 -8.27 10.93
C PRO A 78 26.81 -7.40 12.19
N LEU A 79 25.86 -7.71 13.09
CA LEU A 79 25.66 -7.03 14.38
C LEU A 79 26.93 -6.97 15.26
N ASP A 80 27.90 -7.86 15.01
CA ASP A 80 29.12 -8.03 15.82
C ASP A 80 30.25 -7.05 15.51
N ALA A 81 30.17 -6.25 14.44
CA ALA A 81 31.26 -5.37 14.02
C ALA A 81 31.42 -4.08 14.87
N ALA A 82 30.71 -3.95 15.98
CA ALA A 82 30.68 -2.76 16.83
C ALA A 82 31.00 -3.06 18.31
N ARG A 83 31.97 -3.94 18.58
CA ARG A 83 32.65 -4.04 19.88
C ARG A 83 34.10 -3.62 19.76
#